data_AF-A0A1Q8APW5-F1
#
_entry.id   AF-A0A1Q8APW5-F1
#
_cell.length_a   1.000
_cell.length_b   1.000
_cell.length_c   1.000
_cell.angle_alpha   90.00
_cell.angle_beta   90.00
_cell.angle_gamma   90.00
#
_symmetry.space_group_name_H-M   'P 1'
#
loop_
_entity.id
_entity.type
_entity.pdbx_description
1 polymer ?
#
loop_
_entity_poly.entity_id
_entity_poly.type
_entity_poly.pdbx_seq_one_letter_code
_entity_poly.pdbx_strand_id
1 'polypeptide(L)'
;MTFSQAMNRPSVEMSFAIQPKVEGRFVWRDDFTLRFEAFKLGYSTTYQVEVRGRSLRGVPLSGSRWWSFSTAARPPNVLAPGRAAINVPILTYHYIRVNPDRNDRLGFALSVTPADFAAQMDWLARNGYHPITTEDLYAYLKGARGLPGKPVILTFDDGYSDFYTTALPILMSHDFTAEEYVVAGFVGQPGYMTAAQVREADRSGIEIGSHTVSHVNLATASLGAVRAQLSESKAFLEQLIGHPVVSFCYPSGKFNASVASQVAAAGYHDATTTWFGYSHMLGDRYVWTRLRVSGGEPLDQVAAAVRSAS
;
A
#
# COMPACT_ATOMS: atom_id res chain seq x y z
N MET A 1 -24.66 -7.81 -2.27
CA MET A 1 -25.95 -8.52 -2.23
C MET A 1 -27.06 -7.52 -1.93
N THR A 2 -28.25 -7.76 -2.47
CA THR A 2 -29.45 -6.94 -2.20
C THR A 2 -30.55 -7.82 -1.65
N PHE A 3 -31.17 -7.39 -0.55
CA PHE A 3 -32.24 -8.07 0.15
C PHE A 3 -33.60 -7.52 -0.29
N SER A 4 -34.63 -8.36 -0.28
CA SER A 4 -36.01 -7.94 -0.60
C SER A 4 -36.72 -7.24 0.56
N GLN A 5 -36.07 -7.12 1.72
CA GLN A 5 -36.58 -6.49 2.93
C GLN A 5 -35.44 -5.77 3.65
N ALA A 6 -35.79 -4.77 4.46
CA ALA A 6 -34.81 -4.06 5.30
C ALA A 6 -34.26 -5.00 6.39
N MET A 7 -32.94 -5.06 6.52
CA MET A 7 -32.22 -6.04 7.31
C MET A 7 -31.67 -5.48 8.62
N ASN A 8 -31.68 -6.30 9.67
CA ASN A 8 -30.90 -6.03 10.87
C ASN A 8 -29.42 -6.29 10.56
N ARG A 9 -28.64 -5.21 10.39
CA ARG A 9 -27.24 -5.29 9.93
C ARG A 9 -26.37 -6.19 10.83
N PRO A 10 -26.34 -6.03 12.16
CA PRO A 10 -25.52 -6.89 13.03
C PRO A 10 -25.85 -8.38 12.88
N SER A 11 -27.14 -8.73 12.77
CA SER A 11 -27.56 -10.11 12.58
C SER A 11 -27.06 -10.71 11.27
N VAL A 12 -26.97 -9.92 10.20
CA VAL A 12 -26.46 -10.39 8.91
C VAL A 12 -24.95 -10.55 8.98
N GLU A 13 -24.23 -9.54 9.47
CA GLU A 13 -22.77 -9.53 9.57
C GLU A 13 -22.22 -10.67 10.44
N MET A 14 -22.82 -10.91 11.62
CA MET A 14 -22.43 -12.03 12.49
C MET A 14 -22.64 -13.41 11.85
N SER A 15 -23.51 -13.51 10.86
CA SER A 15 -23.83 -14.76 10.19
C SER A 15 -23.11 -14.97 8.86
N PHE A 16 -22.43 -13.93 8.37
CA PHE A 16 -21.68 -14.00 7.14
C PHE A 16 -20.47 -14.91 7.34
N ALA A 17 -20.35 -15.92 6.49
CA ALA A 17 -19.23 -16.83 6.47
C ALA A 17 -18.65 -16.87 5.05
N ILE A 18 -17.33 -16.83 4.95
CA ILE A 18 -16.59 -17.07 3.71
C ILE A 18 -15.52 -18.13 3.98
N GLN A 19 -15.42 -19.12 3.09
CA GLN A 19 -14.47 -20.23 3.18
C GLN A 19 -13.67 -20.37 1.87
N PRO A 20 -12.32 -20.40 1.90
CA PRO A 20 -11.44 -20.17 3.06
C PRO A 20 -11.71 -18.83 3.75
N LYS A 21 -11.34 -18.71 5.05
CA LYS A 21 -11.59 -17.48 5.81
C LYS A 21 -10.85 -16.31 5.17
N VAL A 22 -11.55 -15.19 5.01
CA VAL A 22 -11.02 -13.94 4.44
C VAL A 22 -11.39 -12.79 5.35
N GLU A 23 -10.43 -11.91 5.60
CA GLU A 23 -10.69 -10.64 6.28
C GLU A 23 -11.27 -9.62 5.29
N GLY A 24 -12.12 -8.74 5.80
CA GLY A 24 -12.76 -7.72 4.99
C GLY A 24 -13.68 -6.84 5.82
N ARG A 25 -14.35 -5.91 5.15
CA ARG A 25 -15.31 -4.99 5.78
C ARG A 25 -16.70 -5.11 5.18
N PHE A 26 -17.71 -4.88 6.01
CA PHE A 26 -19.09 -4.77 5.58
C PHE A 26 -19.43 -3.31 5.29
N VAL A 27 -19.86 -3.03 4.06
CA VAL A 27 -20.32 -1.72 3.61
C VAL A 27 -21.79 -1.82 3.26
N TRP A 28 -22.62 -1.11 4.02
CA TRP A 28 -24.05 -0.99 3.75
C TRP A 28 -24.34 0.32 3.04
N ARG A 29 -24.99 0.24 1.88
CA ARG A 29 -25.49 1.44 1.18
C ARG A 29 -26.78 1.95 1.81
N ASP A 30 -27.63 1.02 2.21
CA ASP A 30 -28.96 1.21 2.79
C ASP A 30 -29.28 -0.08 3.58
N ASP A 31 -30.44 -0.17 4.24
CA ASP A 31 -30.81 -1.40 4.98
C ASP A 31 -31.14 -2.60 4.08
N PHE A 32 -31.05 -2.45 2.76
CA PHE A 32 -31.34 -3.49 1.78
C PHE A 32 -30.09 -3.99 1.05
N THR A 33 -28.95 -3.30 1.15
CA THR A 33 -27.82 -3.55 0.26
C THR A 33 -26.53 -3.61 1.05
N LEU A 34 -25.97 -4.82 1.11
CA LEU A 34 -24.69 -5.12 1.73
C LEU A 34 -23.65 -5.44 0.67
N ARG A 35 -22.46 -4.86 0.81
CA ARG A 35 -21.25 -5.28 0.13
C ARG A 35 -20.24 -5.74 1.16
N PHE A 36 -19.71 -6.95 0.99
CA PHE A 36 -18.51 -7.36 1.70
C PHE A 36 -17.31 -7.04 0.80
N GLU A 37 -16.42 -6.20 1.29
CA GLU A 37 -15.18 -5.83 0.62
C GLU A 37 -14.06 -6.62 1.30
N ALA A 38 -13.71 -7.76 0.70
CA ALA A 38 -12.57 -8.55 1.12
C ALA A 38 -11.30 -7.73 0.98
N PHE A 39 -10.42 -7.76 1.99
CA PHE A 39 -9.13 -7.07 1.92
C PHE A 39 -8.16 -7.78 0.97
N LYS A 40 -8.15 -9.12 0.97
CA LYS A 40 -7.31 -9.92 0.07
C LYS A 40 -7.89 -11.29 -0.20
N LEU A 41 -7.86 -11.72 -1.46
CA LEU A 41 -8.26 -13.06 -1.88
C LEU A 41 -7.02 -13.81 -2.42
N GLY A 42 -6.91 -15.10 -2.13
CA GLY A 42 -5.85 -15.95 -2.69
C GLY A 42 -6.12 -16.27 -4.15
N TYR A 43 -5.07 -16.39 -4.97
CA TYR A 43 -5.18 -16.84 -6.37
C TYR A 43 -5.61 -18.30 -6.48
N SER A 44 -6.19 -18.67 -7.62
CA SER A 44 -6.59 -20.05 -7.95
C SER A 44 -7.41 -20.72 -6.84
N THR A 45 -8.18 -19.92 -6.11
CA THR A 45 -8.90 -20.34 -4.90
C THR A 45 -10.39 -20.18 -5.15
N THR A 46 -11.13 -21.26 -4.90
CA THR A 46 -12.59 -21.21 -4.89
C THR A 46 -13.06 -20.84 -3.49
N TYR A 47 -13.81 -19.74 -3.41
CA TYR A 47 -14.44 -19.27 -2.20
C TYR A 47 -15.91 -19.64 -2.20
N GLN A 48 -16.39 -20.09 -1.05
CA GLN A 48 -17.80 -20.31 -0.76
C GLN A 48 -18.24 -19.25 0.25
N VAL A 49 -19.32 -18.55 -0.07
CA VAL A 49 -19.91 -17.54 0.82
C VAL A 49 -21.27 -18.03 1.26
N GLU A 50 -21.56 -17.92 2.55
CA GLU A 50 -22.85 -18.17 3.17
C GLU A 50 -23.29 -16.94 3.97
N VAL A 51 -24.56 -16.56 3.83
CA VAL A 51 -25.15 -15.43 4.54
C VAL A 51 -26.52 -15.83 5.08
N ARG A 52 -26.76 -15.52 6.35
CA ARG A 52 -28.05 -15.63 7.01
C ARG A 52 -28.42 -14.25 7.58
N GLY A 53 -29.35 -14.23 8.54
CA GLY A 53 -29.70 -13.03 9.28
C GLY A 53 -31.21 -12.85 9.42
N ARG A 54 -31.60 -11.69 9.95
CA ARG A 54 -32.99 -11.33 10.22
C ARG A 54 -33.32 -9.96 9.65
N SER A 55 -34.57 -9.76 9.22
CA SER A 55 -35.08 -8.43 8.88
C SER A 55 -35.14 -7.53 10.12
N LEU A 56 -35.31 -6.22 9.94
CA LEU A 56 -35.54 -5.29 11.06
C LEU A 56 -36.76 -5.66 11.91
N ARG A 57 -37.73 -6.40 11.34
CA ARG A 57 -38.91 -6.91 12.05
C ARG A 57 -38.67 -8.27 12.72
N GLY A 58 -37.42 -8.75 12.77
CA GLY A 58 -37.03 -10.00 13.41
C GLY A 58 -37.30 -11.27 12.59
N VAL A 59 -37.86 -11.14 11.38
CA VAL A 59 -38.17 -12.27 10.49
C VAL A 59 -36.86 -12.84 9.95
N PRO A 60 -36.56 -14.14 10.16
CA PRO A 60 -35.34 -14.73 9.61
C PRO A 60 -35.39 -14.75 8.08
N LEU A 61 -34.24 -14.59 7.44
CA LEU A 61 -34.09 -14.92 6.02
C LEU A 61 -34.55 -16.37 5.80
N SER A 62 -35.25 -16.61 4.70
CA SER A 62 -35.73 -17.94 4.33
C SER A 62 -34.55 -18.85 3.98
N GLY A 63 -33.97 -19.47 5.00
CA GLY A 63 -32.74 -20.27 4.90
C GLY A 63 -31.48 -19.44 4.66
N SER A 64 -30.37 -20.14 4.43
CA SER A 64 -29.11 -19.51 4.02
C SER A 64 -29.16 -19.06 2.56
N ARG A 65 -28.45 -17.98 2.24
CA ARG A 65 -28.03 -17.67 0.88
C ARG A 65 -26.58 -18.08 0.74
N TRP A 66 -26.27 -18.88 -0.28
CA TRP A 66 -24.91 -19.30 -0.55
C TRP A 66 -24.59 -19.15 -2.03
N TRP A 67 -23.32 -18.86 -2.31
CA TRP A 67 -22.77 -18.87 -3.65
C TRP A 67 -21.28 -19.18 -3.59
N SER A 68 -20.69 -19.50 -4.74
CA SER A 68 -19.25 -19.70 -4.88
C SER A 68 -18.69 -18.84 -6.00
N PHE A 69 -17.43 -18.45 -5.88
CA PHE A 69 -16.67 -17.82 -6.95
C PHE A 69 -15.22 -18.33 -6.90
N SER A 70 -14.53 -18.29 -8.03
CA SER A 70 -13.11 -18.64 -8.10
C SER A 70 -12.29 -17.43 -8.51
N THR A 71 -11.17 -17.22 -7.84
CA THR A 71 -10.20 -16.19 -8.21
C THR A 71 -9.37 -16.62 -9.41
N ALA A 72 -8.78 -15.65 -10.11
CA ALA A 72 -7.94 -15.89 -11.28
C ALA A 72 -6.76 -16.81 -10.97
N ALA A 73 -6.22 -17.45 -12.02
CA ALA A 73 -5.00 -18.24 -11.91
C ALA A 73 -3.85 -17.39 -11.35
N ARG A 74 -2.94 -18.03 -10.60
CA ARG A 74 -1.71 -17.38 -10.14
C ARG A 74 -0.96 -16.80 -11.35
N PRO A 75 -0.37 -15.59 -11.26
CA PRO A 75 0.36 -15.00 -12.36
C PRO A 75 1.38 -15.99 -12.95
N PRO A 76 1.38 -16.19 -14.29
CA PRO A 76 2.08 -17.32 -14.93
C PRO A 76 3.61 -17.24 -14.89
N ASN A 77 4.19 -16.11 -14.45
CA ASN A 77 5.64 -15.94 -14.39
C ASN A 77 6.03 -15.69 -12.93
N VAL A 78 6.62 -16.67 -12.26
CA VAL A 78 7.25 -16.48 -10.95
C VAL A 78 8.76 -16.42 -11.16
N LEU A 79 9.37 -15.30 -10.82
CA LEU A 79 10.82 -15.13 -10.78
C LEU A 79 11.38 -15.95 -9.61
N ALA A 80 12.28 -16.88 -9.91
CA ALA A 80 12.94 -17.70 -8.90
C ALA A 80 13.79 -16.82 -7.95
N PRO A 81 13.78 -17.11 -6.64
CA PRO A 81 14.46 -16.28 -5.65
C PRO A 81 15.98 -16.27 -5.79
N GLY A 82 16.64 -15.25 -5.24
CA GLY A 82 18.08 -15.27 -4.97
C GLY A 82 18.98 -14.84 -6.13
N ARG A 83 18.47 -14.09 -7.12
CA ARG A 83 19.36 -13.39 -8.06
C ARG A 83 20.14 -12.30 -7.33
N ALA A 84 21.40 -12.08 -7.74
CA ALA A 84 22.27 -11.07 -7.14
C ALA A 84 21.74 -9.64 -7.31
N ALA A 85 21.07 -9.37 -8.43
CA ALA A 85 20.43 -8.10 -8.76
C ALA A 85 19.12 -8.34 -9.52
N ILE A 86 18.22 -7.37 -9.48
CA ILE A 86 16.99 -7.33 -10.26
C ILE A 86 16.63 -5.88 -10.60
N ASN A 87 16.08 -5.67 -11.80
CA ASN A 87 15.47 -4.39 -12.11
C ASN A 87 14.00 -4.37 -11.66
N VAL A 88 13.65 -3.44 -10.77
CA VAL A 88 12.27 -3.17 -10.35
C VAL A 88 12.03 -1.67 -10.35
N PRO A 89 11.05 -1.15 -11.10
CA PRO A 89 10.65 0.25 -10.96
C PRO A 89 9.96 0.44 -9.61
N ILE A 90 10.50 1.34 -8.78
CA ILE A 90 9.91 1.77 -7.50
C ILE A 90 9.32 3.15 -7.72
N LEU A 91 8.02 3.26 -7.96
CA LEU A 91 7.37 4.53 -8.26
C LEU A 91 7.17 5.34 -6.97
N THR A 92 7.45 6.63 -7.02
CA THR A 92 7.20 7.55 -5.90
C THR A 92 6.04 8.47 -6.22
N TYR A 93 5.00 8.36 -5.40
CA TYR A 93 3.87 9.27 -5.30
C TYR A 93 3.95 10.05 -3.99
N HIS A 94 3.24 11.17 -3.91
CA HIS A 94 2.99 11.90 -2.65
C HIS A 94 1.48 12.12 -2.56
N TYR A 95 0.99 13.25 -3.07
CA TYR A 95 -0.45 13.54 -3.08
C TYR A 95 -1.17 12.87 -4.25
N ILE A 96 -2.33 12.30 -3.97
CA ILE A 96 -3.31 11.87 -5.00
C ILE A 96 -4.51 12.81 -4.95
N ARG A 97 -4.33 14.00 -5.53
CA ARG A 97 -5.29 15.10 -5.52
C ARG A 97 -5.16 15.99 -6.74
N VAL A 98 -6.20 16.79 -6.98
CA VAL A 98 -6.06 17.99 -7.81
C VAL A 98 -5.43 19.07 -6.93
N ASN A 99 -4.30 19.63 -7.37
CA ASN A 99 -3.58 20.66 -6.61
C ASN A 99 -4.52 21.86 -6.30
N PRO A 100 -4.77 22.17 -5.02
CA PRO A 100 -5.74 23.21 -4.65
C PRO A 100 -5.25 24.63 -4.91
N ASP A 101 -3.93 24.85 -4.94
CA ASP A 101 -3.32 26.16 -5.23
C ASP A 101 -2.43 26.09 -6.47
N ARG A 102 -2.92 26.68 -7.57
CA ARG A 102 -2.18 26.78 -8.84
C ARG A 102 -0.82 27.49 -8.75
N ASN A 103 -0.57 28.26 -7.69
CA ASN A 103 0.70 28.95 -7.48
C ASN A 103 1.71 28.09 -6.70
N ASP A 104 1.25 27.05 -5.99
CA ASP A 104 2.12 26.11 -5.31
C ASP A 104 2.74 25.14 -6.33
N ARG A 105 3.89 25.55 -6.88
CA ARG A 105 4.62 24.75 -7.87
C ARG A 105 5.15 23.43 -7.31
N LEU A 106 5.53 23.42 -6.03
CA LEU A 106 6.02 22.20 -5.39
C LEU A 106 4.85 21.25 -5.14
N GLY A 107 3.75 21.76 -4.58
CA GLY A 107 2.52 21.01 -4.41
C GLY A 107 1.99 20.45 -5.73
N PHE A 108 2.05 21.23 -6.82
CA PHE A 108 1.76 20.73 -8.17
C PHE A 108 2.68 19.57 -8.56
N ALA A 109 4.00 19.74 -8.47
CA ALA A 109 4.96 18.71 -8.84
C ALA A 109 4.84 17.41 -8.02
N LEU A 110 4.27 17.50 -6.82
CA LEU A 110 4.01 16.38 -5.90
C LEU A 110 2.57 15.82 -5.99
N SER A 111 1.70 16.39 -6.81
CA SER A 111 0.29 15.97 -6.93
C SER A 111 0.02 15.25 -8.24
N VAL A 112 -0.33 13.97 -8.16
CA VAL A 112 -0.93 13.23 -9.27
C VAL A 112 -2.45 13.30 -9.13
N THR A 113 -3.18 13.63 -10.19
CA THR A 113 -4.63 13.73 -10.08
C THR A 113 -5.26 12.34 -9.87
N PRO A 114 -6.45 12.23 -9.24
CA PRO A 114 -7.11 10.94 -9.07
C PRO A 114 -7.37 10.22 -10.40
N ALA A 115 -7.68 10.98 -11.46
CA ALA A 115 -7.91 10.44 -12.80
C ALA A 115 -6.61 9.89 -13.42
N ASP A 116 -5.50 10.62 -13.30
CA ASP A 116 -4.20 10.17 -13.81
C ASP A 116 -3.71 8.94 -13.05
N PHE A 117 -3.84 8.94 -11.72
CA PHE A 117 -3.46 7.79 -10.89
C PHE A 117 -4.29 6.55 -11.25
N ALA A 118 -5.62 6.69 -11.39
CA ALA A 118 -6.47 5.59 -11.85
C ALA A 118 -6.04 5.07 -13.23
N ALA A 119 -5.75 5.96 -14.17
CA ALA A 119 -5.28 5.58 -15.51
C ALA A 119 -3.92 4.86 -15.48
N GLN A 120 -3.02 5.24 -14.57
CA GLN A 120 -1.75 4.56 -14.35
C GLN A 120 -1.95 3.15 -13.78
N MET A 121 -2.81 2.98 -12.78
CA MET A 121 -3.12 1.66 -12.19
C MET A 121 -3.79 0.73 -13.21
N ASP A 122 -4.75 1.25 -13.98
CA ASP A 122 -5.36 0.59 -15.12
C ASP A 122 -4.32 0.09 -16.13
N TRP A 123 -3.36 0.95 -16.47
CA TRP A 123 -2.31 0.62 -17.41
C TRP A 123 -1.40 -0.48 -16.86
N LEU A 124 -0.96 -0.40 -15.60
CA LEU A 124 -0.15 -1.45 -14.97
C LEU A 124 -0.86 -2.80 -15.02
N ALA A 125 -2.15 -2.84 -14.61
CA ALA A 125 -2.96 -4.05 -14.61
C ALA A 125 -3.10 -4.64 -16.02
N ARG A 126 -3.47 -3.83 -17.02
CA ARG A 126 -3.63 -4.28 -18.42
C ARG A 126 -2.32 -4.76 -19.06
N ASN A 127 -1.17 -4.27 -18.59
CA ASN A 127 0.13 -4.65 -19.12
C ASN A 127 0.83 -5.76 -18.30
N GLY A 128 0.13 -6.32 -17.31
CA GLY A 128 0.57 -7.47 -16.52
C GLY A 128 1.69 -7.16 -15.53
N TYR A 129 1.78 -5.91 -15.05
CA TYR A 129 2.63 -5.56 -13.93
C TYR A 129 1.98 -6.01 -12.63
N HIS A 130 2.80 -6.48 -11.69
CA HIS A 130 2.34 -6.97 -10.40
C HIS A 130 2.97 -6.13 -9.30
N PRO A 131 2.19 -5.27 -8.63
CA PRO A 131 2.66 -4.58 -7.45
C PRO A 131 3.15 -5.54 -6.38
N ILE A 132 4.30 -5.22 -5.81
CA ILE A 132 4.94 -5.90 -4.66
C ILE A 132 5.39 -4.82 -3.66
N THR A 133 5.82 -5.23 -2.46
CA THR A 133 6.40 -4.32 -1.46
C THR A 133 7.92 -4.32 -1.47
N THR A 134 8.57 -3.43 -0.72
CA THR A 134 10.02 -3.49 -0.52
C THR A 134 10.44 -4.72 0.29
N GLU A 135 9.62 -5.18 1.25
CA GLU A 135 9.85 -6.45 1.94
C GLU A 135 9.81 -7.66 0.98
N ASP A 136 8.92 -7.66 -0.02
CA ASP A 136 8.92 -8.67 -1.08
C ASP A 136 10.25 -8.70 -1.83
N LEU A 137 10.76 -7.53 -2.22
CA LEU A 137 12.03 -7.38 -2.92
C LEU A 137 13.21 -7.83 -2.05
N TYR A 138 13.21 -7.45 -0.76
CA TYR A 138 14.20 -7.89 0.22
C TYR A 138 14.21 -9.41 0.38
N ALA A 139 13.04 -10.03 0.57
CA ALA A 139 12.90 -11.47 0.69
C ALA A 139 13.37 -12.20 -0.58
N TYR A 140 13.12 -11.63 -1.76
CA TYR A 140 13.60 -12.16 -3.04
C TYR A 140 15.12 -12.13 -3.16
N LEU A 141 15.74 -10.98 -2.89
CA LEU A 141 17.19 -10.82 -2.98
C LEU A 141 17.94 -11.66 -1.93
N LYS A 142 17.29 -11.96 -0.80
CA LYS A 142 17.80 -12.91 0.20
C LYS A 142 17.65 -14.39 -0.18
N GLY A 143 16.96 -14.71 -1.27
CA GLY A 143 16.70 -16.10 -1.64
C GLY A 143 15.52 -16.75 -0.90
N ALA A 144 14.74 -15.99 -0.13
CA ALA A 144 13.69 -16.53 0.74
C ALA A 144 12.36 -16.79 0.00
N ARG A 145 11.98 -15.92 -0.96
CA ARG A 145 10.71 -16.03 -1.70
C ARG A 145 10.83 -15.50 -3.13
N GLY A 146 10.23 -16.18 -4.10
CA GLY A 146 10.17 -15.68 -5.50
C GLY A 146 9.20 -14.52 -5.68
N LEU A 147 9.33 -13.75 -6.77
CA LEU A 147 8.45 -12.63 -7.11
C LEU A 147 7.50 -12.98 -8.26
N PRO A 148 6.33 -12.33 -8.38
CA PRO A 148 5.61 -12.31 -9.65
C PRO A 148 6.47 -11.64 -10.75
N GLY A 149 6.24 -12.03 -12.00
CA GLY A 149 6.90 -11.44 -13.17
C GLY A 149 6.41 -10.01 -13.40
N LYS A 150 7.24 -9.17 -14.02
CA LYS A 150 7.00 -7.72 -14.11
C LYS A 150 6.66 -7.08 -12.74
N PRO A 151 7.48 -7.31 -11.71
CA PRO A 151 7.27 -6.65 -10.42
C PRO A 151 7.36 -5.13 -10.59
N VAL A 152 6.55 -4.42 -9.81
CA VAL A 152 6.60 -2.97 -9.68
C VAL A 152 6.36 -2.64 -8.21
N ILE A 153 6.99 -1.61 -7.66
CA ILE A 153 6.72 -1.14 -6.29
C ILE A 153 6.06 0.22 -6.39
N LEU A 154 4.95 0.40 -5.67
CA LEU A 154 4.23 1.67 -5.58
C LEU A 154 4.48 2.23 -4.19
N THR A 155 5.19 3.36 -4.09
CA THR A 155 5.50 4.03 -2.81
C THR A 155 4.80 5.37 -2.72
N PHE A 156 4.31 5.69 -1.54
CA PHE A 156 3.68 6.95 -1.19
C PHE A 156 4.39 7.52 0.02
N ASP A 157 4.77 8.80 -0.06
CA ASP A 157 5.49 9.48 1.01
C ASP A 157 4.54 10.40 1.81
N ASP A 158 4.84 10.55 3.11
CA ASP A 158 4.34 11.54 4.08
C ASP A 158 3.10 11.20 4.90
N GLY A 159 2.28 10.19 4.54
CA GLY A 159 1.08 9.83 5.31
C GLY A 159 -0.13 10.73 5.07
N TYR A 160 -0.25 11.35 3.89
CA TYR A 160 -1.36 12.26 3.57
C TYR A 160 -2.72 11.55 3.60
N SER A 161 -3.77 12.28 3.99
CA SER A 161 -5.12 11.71 4.08
C SER A 161 -5.71 11.30 2.72
N ASP A 162 -5.23 11.88 1.62
CA ASP A 162 -5.67 11.56 0.26
C ASP A 162 -5.15 10.19 -0.23
N PHE A 163 -4.10 9.64 0.38
CA PHE A 163 -3.77 8.23 0.21
C PHE A 163 -4.97 7.37 0.61
N TYR A 164 -5.48 7.55 1.83
CA TYR A 164 -6.60 6.77 2.33
C TYR A 164 -7.91 7.06 1.58
N THR A 165 -8.24 8.33 1.33
CA THR A 165 -9.54 8.67 0.75
C THR A 165 -9.62 8.45 -0.76
N THR A 166 -8.47 8.43 -1.45
CA THR A 166 -8.42 8.42 -2.92
C THR A 166 -7.56 7.29 -3.46
N ALA A 167 -6.29 7.18 -3.05
CA ALA A 167 -5.37 6.20 -3.61
C ALA A 167 -5.76 4.76 -3.24
N LEU A 168 -6.06 4.52 -1.96
CA LEU A 168 -6.40 3.21 -1.42
C LEU A 168 -7.63 2.59 -2.11
N PRO A 169 -8.78 3.27 -2.27
CA PRO A 169 -9.90 2.72 -3.05
C PRO A 169 -9.54 2.34 -4.49
N ILE A 170 -8.69 3.12 -5.15
CA ILE A 170 -8.22 2.83 -6.52
C ILE A 170 -7.34 1.57 -6.51
N LEU A 171 -6.34 1.50 -5.62
CA LEU A 171 -5.47 0.31 -5.47
C LEU A 171 -6.29 -0.95 -5.19
N MET A 172 -7.23 -0.87 -4.25
CA MET A 172 -8.10 -1.99 -3.89
C MET A 172 -9.00 -2.45 -5.04
N SER A 173 -9.38 -1.54 -5.96
CA SER A 173 -10.15 -1.92 -7.14
C SER A 173 -9.37 -2.79 -8.13
N HIS A 174 -8.04 -2.79 -8.02
CA HIS A 174 -7.12 -3.60 -8.84
C HIS A 174 -6.49 -4.78 -8.09
N ASP A 175 -6.84 -5.02 -6.81
CA ASP A 175 -6.14 -5.97 -5.93
C ASP A 175 -4.63 -5.66 -5.84
N PHE A 176 -4.29 -4.37 -5.84
CA PHE A 176 -2.91 -3.89 -5.79
C PHE A 176 -2.46 -3.64 -4.36
N THR A 177 -1.28 -4.16 -4.02
CA THR A 177 -0.51 -3.73 -2.85
C THR A 177 0.27 -2.47 -3.17
N ALA A 178 0.66 -1.74 -2.13
CA ALA A 178 1.59 -0.61 -2.21
C ALA A 178 2.32 -0.47 -0.87
N GLU A 179 3.13 0.58 -0.76
CA GLU A 179 3.83 0.96 0.46
C GLU A 179 3.58 2.43 0.78
N GLU A 180 3.27 2.72 2.03
CA GLU A 180 3.00 4.06 2.54
C GLU A 180 3.99 4.41 3.66
N TYR A 181 4.88 5.36 3.39
CA TYR A 181 5.88 5.84 4.33
C TYR A 181 5.30 6.95 5.21
N VAL A 182 4.94 6.60 6.44
CA VAL A 182 4.23 7.49 7.36
C VAL A 182 5.20 8.28 8.22
N VAL A 183 5.01 9.61 8.28
CA VAL A 183 5.64 10.47 9.29
C VAL A 183 4.88 10.31 10.61
N ALA A 184 5.48 9.64 11.59
CA ALA A 184 4.77 9.20 12.79
C ALA A 184 4.09 10.35 13.56
N GLY A 185 4.76 11.50 13.69
CA GLY A 185 4.23 12.68 14.38
C GLY A 185 3.13 13.42 13.62
N PHE A 186 2.89 13.09 12.35
CA PHE A 186 1.82 13.69 11.55
C PHE A 186 0.52 12.91 11.60
N VAL A 187 0.53 11.67 12.12
CA VAL A 187 -0.69 10.85 12.23
C VAL A 187 -1.76 11.58 13.06
N GLY A 188 -2.94 11.76 12.45
CA GLY A 188 -4.08 12.46 13.03
C GLY A 188 -4.03 13.99 12.96
N GLN A 189 -2.96 14.58 12.40
CA GLN A 189 -2.91 16.01 12.13
C GLN A 189 -3.78 16.39 10.92
N PRO A 190 -4.24 17.65 10.80
CA PRO A 190 -4.99 18.09 9.62
C PRO A 190 -4.25 17.82 8.32
N GLY A 191 -4.91 17.15 7.37
CA GLY A 191 -4.34 16.79 6.06
C GLY A 191 -3.60 15.44 6.03
N TYR A 192 -3.47 14.76 7.18
CA TYR A 192 -2.79 13.46 7.28
C TYR A 192 -3.76 12.37 7.74
N MET A 193 -3.40 11.12 7.47
CA MET A 193 -4.19 9.98 7.91
C MET A 193 -4.30 9.93 9.44
N THR A 194 -5.48 9.59 9.92
CA THR A 194 -5.70 9.24 11.33
C THR A 194 -5.13 7.86 11.66
N ALA A 195 -4.93 7.58 12.95
CA ALA A 195 -4.53 6.26 13.43
C ALA A 195 -5.47 5.12 12.94
N ALA A 196 -6.78 5.39 12.81
CA ALA A 196 -7.72 4.42 12.29
C ALA A 196 -7.50 4.16 10.79
N GLN A 197 -7.23 5.21 10.01
CA GLN A 197 -6.97 5.10 8.58
C GLN A 197 -5.65 4.38 8.29
N VAL A 198 -4.58 4.63 9.06
CA VAL A 198 -3.32 3.89 8.91
C VAL A 198 -3.51 2.40 9.18
N ARG A 199 -4.24 2.03 10.25
CA ARG A 199 -4.55 0.61 10.53
C ARG A 199 -5.42 -0.02 9.45
N GLU A 200 -6.32 0.74 8.84
CA GLU A 200 -7.18 0.22 7.79
C GLU A 200 -6.43 0.07 6.46
N ALA A 201 -5.53 0.98 6.13
CA ALA A 201 -4.61 0.84 5.00
C ALA A 201 -3.75 -0.44 5.16
N ASP A 202 -3.15 -0.60 6.33
CA ASP A 202 -2.36 -1.80 6.68
C ASP A 202 -3.15 -3.11 6.50
N ARG A 203 -4.34 -3.19 7.09
CA ARG A 203 -5.24 -4.35 6.94
C ARG A 203 -5.73 -4.58 5.52
N SER A 204 -5.72 -3.55 4.68
CA SER A 204 -6.05 -3.63 3.26
C SER A 204 -4.88 -4.14 2.41
N GLY A 205 -3.77 -4.53 3.03
CA GLY A 205 -2.60 -5.07 2.35
C GLY A 205 -1.62 -4.02 1.86
N ILE A 206 -1.64 -2.81 2.42
CA ILE A 206 -0.60 -1.79 2.21
C ILE A 206 0.50 -2.01 3.24
N GLU A 207 1.75 -2.00 2.82
CA GLU A 207 2.88 -2.03 3.75
C GLU A 207 3.08 -0.64 4.37
N ILE A 208 3.02 -0.55 5.70
CA ILE A 208 3.32 0.69 6.42
C ILE A 208 4.82 0.77 6.70
N GLY A 209 5.48 1.71 6.02
CA GLY A 209 6.90 2.05 6.21
C GLY A 209 7.08 3.29 7.10
N SER A 210 8.30 3.50 7.59
CA SER A 210 8.61 4.68 8.42
C SER A 210 9.19 5.84 7.59
N HIS A 211 8.74 7.07 7.91
CA HIS A 211 9.27 8.31 7.34
C HIS A 211 9.75 9.30 8.40
N THR A 212 10.42 8.79 9.46
CA THR A 212 10.84 9.52 10.67
C THR A 212 9.68 9.98 11.56
N VAL A 213 9.97 10.69 12.66
CA VAL A 213 8.95 11.23 13.56
C VAL A 213 8.40 12.54 13.03
N SER A 214 9.28 13.43 12.54
CA SER A 214 8.90 14.81 12.23
C SER A 214 9.47 15.31 10.90
N HIS A 215 9.74 14.39 9.97
CA HIS A 215 10.18 14.68 8.60
C HIS A 215 11.45 15.57 8.55
N VAL A 216 12.44 15.26 9.39
CA VAL A 216 13.68 16.06 9.48
C VAL A 216 14.70 15.70 8.42
N ASN A 217 15.52 16.67 8.02
CA ASN A 217 16.71 16.40 7.22
C ASN A 217 17.75 15.64 8.05
N LEU A 218 17.85 14.33 7.83
CA LEU A 218 18.76 13.46 8.59
C LEU A 218 20.23 13.70 8.26
N ALA A 219 20.57 14.25 7.09
CA ALA A 219 21.95 14.51 6.70
C ALA A 219 22.65 15.56 7.59
N THR A 220 21.86 16.47 8.17
CA THR A 220 22.36 17.58 9.00
C THR A 220 22.00 17.44 10.49
N ALA A 221 21.18 16.45 10.84
CA ALA A 221 20.79 16.18 12.22
C ALA A 221 21.96 15.59 13.03
N SER A 222 21.95 15.79 14.36
CA SER A 222 22.91 15.13 15.24
C SER A 222 22.65 13.62 15.26
N LEU A 223 23.69 12.82 15.55
CA LEU A 223 23.55 11.35 15.58
C LEU A 223 22.49 10.88 16.60
N GLY A 224 22.39 11.55 17.75
CA GLY A 224 21.35 11.28 18.74
C GLY A 224 19.95 11.56 18.21
N ALA A 225 19.77 12.68 17.50
CA ALA A 225 18.50 13.03 16.87
C ALA A 225 18.14 12.03 15.75
N VAL A 226 19.10 11.61 14.93
CA VAL A 226 18.89 10.57 13.90
C VAL A 226 18.37 9.28 14.55
N ARG A 227 19.04 8.80 15.60
CA ARG A 227 18.62 7.57 16.31
C ARG A 227 17.20 7.68 16.85
N ALA A 228 16.88 8.78 17.54
CA ALA A 228 15.54 9.04 18.06
C ALA A 228 14.48 9.02 16.95
N GLN A 229 14.72 9.76 15.86
CA GLN A 229 13.81 9.84 14.71
C GLN A 229 13.54 8.48 14.07
N LEU A 230 14.53 7.58 14.05
CA LEU A 230 14.40 6.24 13.51
C LEU A 230 13.66 5.29 14.47
N SER A 231 14.09 5.22 15.74
CA SER A 231 13.55 4.25 16.70
C SER A 231 12.16 4.62 17.20
N GLU A 232 11.89 5.90 17.45
CA GLU A 232 10.59 6.35 17.96
C GLU A 232 9.51 6.25 16.88
N SER A 233 9.84 6.59 15.63
CA SER A 233 8.91 6.41 14.50
C SER A 233 8.55 4.94 14.31
N LYS A 234 9.56 4.07 14.30
CA LYS A 234 9.36 2.60 14.23
C LYS A 234 8.45 2.12 15.34
N ALA A 235 8.79 2.41 16.60
CA ALA A 235 8.05 1.93 17.77
C ALA A 235 6.60 2.43 17.78
N PHE A 236 6.37 3.69 17.42
CA PHE A 236 5.01 4.25 17.33
C PHE A 236 4.18 3.52 16.27
N LEU A 237 4.73 3.32 15.07
CA LEU A 237 4.01 2.67 13.96
C LEU A 237 3.79 1.18 14.25
N GLU A 238 4.76 0.48 14.82
CA GLU A 238 4.62 -0.92 15.24
C GLU A 238 3.54 -1.09 16.31
N GLN A 239 3.48 -0.19 17.30
CA GLN A 239 2.41 -0.16 18.28
C GLN A 239 1.05 0.13 17.64
N LEU A 240 1.02 0.97 16.60
CA LEU A 240 -0.19 1.37 15.91
C LEU A 240 -0.81 0.21 15.11
N ILE A 241 0.00 -0.51 14.33
CA ILE A 241 -0.45 -1.58 13.41
C ILE A 241 -0.38 -2.98 14.02
N GLY A 242 0.42 -3.19 15.06
CA GLY A 242 0.50 -4.43 15.81
C GLY A 242 1.46 -5.49 15.25
N HIS A 243 2.33 -5.11 14.32
CA HIS A 243 3.41 -5.94 13.78
C HIS A 243 4.64 -5.09 13.41
N PRO A 244 5.81 -5.70 13.14
CA PRO A 244 7.03 -4.97 12.81
C PRO A 244 6.90 -4.05 11.59
N VAL A 245 7.59 -2.90 11.64
CA VAL A 245 7.74 -1.97 10.52
C VAL A 245 9.16 -2.13 9.99
N VAL A 246 9.30 -2.65 8.76
CA VAL A 246 10.58 -3.16 8.26
C VAL A 246 11.26 -2.24 7.25
N SER A 247 10.51 -1.36 6.59
CA SER A 247 11.02 -0.48 5.55
C SER A 247 11.08 0.99 5.98
N PHE A 248 11.92 1.77 5.30
CA PHE A 248 12.17 3.18 5.63
C PHE A 248 12.34 4.05 4.38
N CYS A 249 11.91 5.31 4.43
CA CYS A 249 12.20 6.30 3.39
C CYS A 249 12.87 7.53 3.99
N TYR A 250 13.93 8.04 3.35
CA TYR A 250 14.63 9.24 3.82
C TYR A 250 13.85 10.52 3.47
N PRO A 251 13.47 11.37 4.44
CA PRO A 251 12.82 12.65 4.16
C PRO A 251 13.58 13.50 3.15
N SER A 252 12.89 13.93 2.09
CA SER A 252 13.48 14.70 0.98
C SER A 252 14.71 14.04 0.31
N GLY A 253 14.94 12.74 0.52
CA GLY A 253 16.13 12.01 0.07
C GLY A 253 17.44 12.52 0.69
N LYS A 254 17.40 13.19 1.85
CA LYS A 254 18.59 13.77 2.48
C LYS A 254 19.15 12.86 3.57
N PHE A 255 20.27 12.21 3.25
CA PHE A 255 20.99 11.32 4.15
C PHE A 255 22.49 11.30 3.84
N ASN A 256 23.26 10.57 4.65
CA ASN A 256 24.68 10.26 4.41
C ASN A 256 24.98 8.82 4.88
N ALA A 257 26.21 8.34 4.68
CA ALA A 257 26.60 6.97 5.04
C ALA A 257 26.40 6.64 6.54
N SER A 258 26.60 7.62 7.43
CA SER A 258 26.36 7.46 8.87
C SER A 258 24.88 7.24 9.15
N VAL A 259 23.99 8.01 8.51
CA VAL A 259 22.53 7.85 8.60
C VAL A 259 22.11 6.47 8.08
N ALA A 260 22.56 6.04 6.91
CA ALA A 260 22.24 4.72 6.38
C ALA A 260 22.68 3.59 7.32
N SER A 261 23.82 3.74 7.98
CA SER A 261 24.26 2.79 9.02
C SER A 261 23.35 2.81 10.25
N GLN A 262 22.79 3.96 10.63
CA GLN A 262 21.79 4.03 11.72
C GLN A 262 20.45 3.42 11.33
N VAL A 263 20.02 3.54 10.07
CA VAL A 263 18.81 2.85 9.57
C VAL A 263 18.97 1.33 9.72
N ALA A 264 20.11 0.79 9.29
CA ALA A 264 20.43 -0.62 9.49
C ALA A 264 20.44 -1.02 10.99
N ALA A 265 21.07 -0.20 11.84
CA ALA A 265 21.15 -0.45 13.28
C ALA A 265 19.80 -0.35 13.99
N ALA A 266 18.86 0.44 13.46
CA ALA A 266 17.49 0.54 13.96
C ALA A 266 16.61 -0.67 13.56
N GLY A 267 17.17 -1.64 12.83
CA GLY A 267 16.50 -2.90 12.48
C GLY A 267 15.54 -2.77 11.30
N TYR A 268 15.70 -1.76 10.45
CA TYR A 268 15.05 -1.75 9.13
C TYR A 268 15.76 -2.74 8.19
N HIS A 269 14.98 -3.42 7.35
CA HIS A 269 15.47 -4.34 6.34
C HIS A 269 16.08 -3.57 5.15
N ASP A 270 15.39 -2.53 4.71
CA ASP A 270 15.75 -1.71 3.56
C ASP A 270 15.43 -0.22 3.78
N ALA A 271 15.84 0.62 2.83
CA ALA A 271 15.40 1.99 2.74
C ALA A 271 15.45 2.53 1.30
N THR A 272 14.50 3.41 0.99
CA THR A 272 14.38 4.06 -0.32
C THR A 272 14.81 5.53 -0.31
N THR A 273 15.35 5.98 -1.45
CA THR A 273 15.90 7.33 -1.67
C THR A 273 15.08 8.11 -2.70
N THR A 274 15.47 9.35 -3.02
CA THR A 274 14.93 10.08 -4.19
C THR A 274 15.83 9.99 -5.43
N TRP A 275 16.87 9.16 -5.38
CA TRP A 275 17.76 8.95 -6.53
C TRP A 275 17.07 8.09 -7.57
N PHE A 276 17.28 8.43 -8.85
CA PHE A 276 16.70 7.68 -9.97
C PHE A 276 17.50 6.41 -10.26
N GLY A 277 16.78 5.31 -10.53
CA GLY A 277 17.37 4.03 -10.95
C GLY A 277 16.37 2.88 -10.88
N TYR A 278 16.74 1.77 -11.51
CA TYR A 278 15.90 0.56 -11.59
C TYR A 278 16.54 -0.68 -10.98
N SER A 279 17.89 -0.74 -10.91
CA SER A 279 18.63 -1.93 -10.50
C SER A 279 18.85 -1.93 -8.99
N HIS A 280 18.45 -3.03 -8.35
CA HIS A 280 18.52 -3.20 -6.90
C HIS A 280 19.24 -4.50 -6.54
N MET A 281 20.01 -4.47 -5.46
CA MET A 281 20.77 -5.58 -4.92
C MET A 281 20.56 -5.71 -3.40
N LEU A 282 20.95 -6.84 -2.81
CA LEU A 282 20.90 -6.96 -1.33
C LEU A 282 21.91 -6.01 -0.64
N GLY A 283 23.01 -5.70 -1.33
CA GLY A 283 24.09 -4.86 -0.81
C GLY A 283 23.76 -3.37 -0.78
N ASP A 284 22.84 -2.91 -1.61
CA ASP A 284 22.40 -1.50 -1.70
C ASP A 284 21.01 -1.28 -1.08
N ARG A 285 20.49 -2.25 -0.33
CA ARG A 285 19.12 -2.22 0.22
C ARG A 285 18.77 -1.01 1.06
N TYR A 286 19.75 -0.31 1.63
CA TYR A 286 19.51 0.93 2.39
C TYR A 286 19.54 2.20 1.52
N VAL A 287 19.68 2.07 0.21
CA VAL A 287 19.75 3.17 -0.75
C VAL A 287 19.01 2.85 -2.05
N TRP A 288 17.98 2.01 -2.01
CA TRP A 288 17.21 1.67 -3.22
C TRP A 288 16.65 2.93 -3.89
N THR A 289 16.80 2.96 -5.20
CA THR A 289 16.45 4.10 -6.05
C THR A 289 14.98 4.07 -6.44
N ARG A 290 14.40 5.23 -6.76
CA ARG A 290 12.99 5.37 -7.12
C ARG A 290 12.78 6.16 -8.40
N LEU A 291 11.69 5.86 -9.08
CA LEU A 291 11.15 6.59 -10.22
C LEU A 291 10.08 7.57 -9.72
N ARG A 292 10.41 8.86 -9.66
CA ARG A 292 9.43 9.89 -9.30
C ARG A 292 8.35 9.98 -10.38
N VAL A 293 7.08 10.00 -9.96
CA VAL A 293 5.94 10.36 -10.81
C VAL A 293 5.55 11.79 -10.48
N SER A 294 5.71 12.70 -11.44
CA SER A 294 5.47 14.13 -11.21
C SER A 294 4.05 14.55 -11.59
N GLY A 295 3.56 15.63 -10.97
CA GLY A 295 2.28 16.21 -11.36
C GLY A 295 2.28 16.68 -12.82
N GLY A 296 1.21 16.34 -13.54
CA GLY A 296 1.04 16.64 -14.95
C GLY A 296 1.88 15.77 -15.90
N GLU A 297 2.58 14.75 -15.38
CA GLU A 297 3.31 13.80 -16.22
C GLU A 297 2.34 12.92 -17.03
N PRO A 298 2.42 12.94 -18.37
CA PRO A 298 1.54 12.15 -19.22
C PRO A 298 1.70 10.63 -19.01
N LEU A 299 0.59 9.89 -19.12
CA LEU A 299 0.56 8.43 -18.92
C LEU A 299 1.57 7.68 -19.81
N ASP A 300 1.77 8.11 -21.06
CA ASP A 300 2.70 7.47 -21.99
C ASP A 300 4.16 7.62 -21.55
N GLN A 301 4.53 8.73 -20.90
CA GLN A 301 5.85 8.93 -20.32
C GLN A 301 6.06 8.04 -19.09
N VAL A 302 5.10 8.01 -18.16
CA VAL A 302 5.14 7.09 -17.00
C VAL A 302 5.25 5.63 -17.48
N ALA A 303 4.43 5.24 -18.45
CA ALA A 303 4.44 3.90 -19.03
C ALA A 303 5.78 3.56 -19.73
N ALA A 304 6.39 4.52 -20.42
CA ALA A 304 7.71 4.34 -21.02
C ALA A 304 8.79 4.13 -19.95
N ALA A 305 8.78 4.92 -18.89
CA ALA A 305 9.72 4.81 -17.77
C ALA A 305 9.57 3.51 -16.96
N VAL A 306 8.35 2.99 -16.81
CA VAL A 306 8.13 1.68 -16.17
C VAL A 306 8.61 0.53 -17.08
N ARG A 307 8.40 0.63 -18.40
CA ARG A 307 8.90 -0.36 -19.37
C ARG A 307 10.42 -0.42 -19.45
N SER A 308 11.12 0.70 -19.29
CA SER A 308 12.59 0.72 -19.34
C SER A 308 13.27 0.00 -18.17
N ALA A 309 12.52 -0.35 -17.12
CA ALA A 309 13.01 -1.17 -16.03
C ALA A 309 13.02 -2.67 -16.37
N SER A 310 12.23 -3.12 -17.36
CA SER A 310 11.98 -4.54 -17.64
C SER A 310 12.98 -5.17 -18.59
#